data_AF-A0A937EKS0-F1
#
_entry.id   AF-A0A937EKS0-F1
#
_cell.length_a   1.000
_cell.length_b   1.000
_cell.length_c   1.000
_cell.angle_alpha   90.00
_cell.angle_beta   90.00
_cell.angle_gamma   90.00
#
_symmetry.space_group_name_H-M   'P 1'
#
loop_
_entity.id
_entity.type
_entity.pdbx_description
1 polymer ?
#
loop_
_entity_poly.entity_id
_entity_poly.type
_entity_poly.pdbx_seq_one_letter_code
_entity_poly.pdbx_strand_id
1 'polypeptide(L)'
;MTTRTPRKRLDLEPDTVERDLVKLVLTVVELLRQLMERQAVRRFDTGDLTEEQEERIGLTLMLLEERMAELRDRYGLRPEDLNLDLGPLGPLLPRD
;
A
#
# COMPACT_ATOMS: atom_id res chain seq x y z
N MET A 1 23.97 27.25 -3.23
CA MET A 1 22.63 27.19 -3.85
C MET A 1 22.04 25.83 -3.53
N THR A 2 21.18 25.73 -2.53
CA THR A 2 20.52 24.45 -2.19
C THR A 2 19.15 24.45 -2.85
N THR A 3 19.00 23.70 -3.93
CA THR A 3 17.72 23.57 -4.64
C THR A 3 16.74 22.84 -3.74
N ARG A 4 15.74 23.57 -3.25
CA ARG A 4 14.64 23.03 -2.44
C ARG A 4 13.71 22.26 -3.37
N THR A 5 13.87 20.94 -3.45
CA THR A 5 12.92 20.03 -4.13
C THR A 5 11.50 20.35 -3.66
N PRO A 6 10.53 20.53 -4.58
CA PRO A 6 9.17 20.86 -4.19
C PRO A 6 8.64 19.72 -3.32
N ARG A 7 8.32 20.04 -2.07
CA ARG A 7 7.58 19.11 -1.19
C ARG A 7 6.28 18.79 -1.90
N LYS A 8 6.10 17.55 -2.32
CA LYS A 8 4.79 17.00 -2.64
C LYS A 8 4.03 16.86 -1.31
N ARG A 9 3.73 18.00 -0.68
CA ARG A 9 2.62 18.08 0.27
C ARG A 9 1.41 17.56 -0.50
N LEU A 10 0.52 16.84 0.18
CA LEU A 10 -0.79 16.53 -0.36
C LEU A 10 -1.46 17.87 -0.72
N ASP A 11 -1.27 18.31 -1.96
CA ASP A 11 -2.00 19.43 -2.55
C ASP A 11 -3.38 18.86 -2.82
N LEU A 12 -4.22 18.92 -1.78
CA LEU A 12 -5.62 18.56 -1.84
C LEU A 12 -6.32 19.71 -2.56
N GLU A 13 -6.34 19.66 -3.88
CA GLU A 13 -7.12 20.59 -4.69
C GLU A 13 -8.61 20.26 -4.51
N PRO A 14 -9.51 21.25 -4.36
CA PRO A 14 -10.94 21.02 -4.12
C PRO A 14 -11.60 20.06 -5.12
N ASP A 15 -11.13 20.07 -6.36
CA ASP A 15 -11.65 19.26 -7.46
C ASP A 15 -11.08 17.83 -7.48
N THR A 16 -10.05 17.53 -6.68
CA THR A 16 -9.38 16.21 -6.60
C THR A 16 -9.39 15.56 -5.22
N VAL A 17 -9.94 16.25 -4.20
CA VAL A 17 -9.92 15.78 -2.79
C VAL A 17 -10.40 14.34 -2.64
N GLU A 18 -11.47 13.94 -3.33
CA GLU A 18 -11.98 12.56 -3.26
C GLU A 18 -10.94 11.55 -3.73
N ARG A 19 -10.33 11.80 -4.89
CA ARG A 19 -9.31 10.92 -5.46
C ARG A 19 -8.05 10.87 -4.59
N ASP A 20 -7.63 12.01 -4.04
CA ASP A 20 -6.45 12.09 -3.17
C ASP A 20 -6.69 11.39 -1.82
N LEU A 21 -7.90 11.51 -1.26
CA LEU A 21 -8.30 10.79 -0.06
C LEU A 21 -8.34 9.28 -0.31
N VAL A 22 -8.93 8.84 -1.42
CA VAL A 22 -8.96 7.43 -1.80
C VAL A 22 -7.54 6.89 -1.97
N LYS A 23 -6.68 7.63 -2.66
CA LYS A 23 -5.26 7.28 -2.80
C LYS A 23 -4.59 7.12 -1.44
N LEU A 24 -4.81 8.03 -0.50
CA LEU A 24 -4.26 7.93 0.86
C LEU A 24 -4.76 6.68 1.59
N VAL A 25 -6.06 6.41 1.54
CA VAL A 25 -6.65 5.22 2.16
C VAL A 25 -6.07 3.95 1.55
N LEU A 26 -6.04 3.85 0.21
CA LEU A 26 -5.46 2.71 -0.49
C LEU A 26 -3.97 2.54 -0.17
N THR A 27 -3.24 3.64 0.00
CA THR A 27 -1.84 3.59 0.42
C THR A 27 -1.67 2.97 1.81
N VAL A 28 -2.52 3.34 2.78
CA VAL A 28 -2.48 2.79 4.13
C VAL A 28 -2.87 1.30 4.12
N VAL A 29 -3.90 0.94 3.37
CA VAL A 29 -4.33 -0.46 3.22
C VAL A 29 -3.21 -1.30 2.58
N GLU A 30 -2.52 -0.77 1.56
CA GLU A 30 -1.40 -1.44 0.91
C GLU A 30 -0.22 -1.65 1.87
N LEU A 31 0.11 -0.66 2.70
CA LEU A 31 1.13 -0.80 3.74
C LEU A 31 0.78 -1.93 4.72
N LEU A 32 -0.48 -2.00 5.15
CA LEU A 32 -0.95 -3.06 6.04
C LEU A 32 -0.92 -4.43 5.36
N ARG A 33 -1.30 -4.52 4.08
CA ARG A 33 -1.21 -5.76 3.29
C ARG A 33 0.23 -6.28 3.27
N GLN A 34 1.21 -5.44 2.93
CA GLN A 34 2.62 -5.82 2.89
C GLN A 34 3.16 -6.21 4.28
N LEU A 35 2.73 -5.53 5.34
CA LEU A 35 3.09 -5.90 6.70
C LEU A 35 2.54 -7.30 7.05
N MET A 36 1.28 -7.55 6.75
CA MET A 36 0.64 -8.84 7.00
C MET A 36 1.31 -9.96 6.19
N GLU A 37 1.64 -9.72 4.92
CA GLU A 37 2.36 -10.64 4.06
C GLU A 37 3.73 -11.01 4.65
N ARG A 38 4.54 -10.03 5.05
CA ARG A 38 5.83 -10.28 5.72
C ARG A 38 5.69 -11.05 7.04
N GLN A 39 4.63 -10.78 7.79
CA GLN A 39 4.35 -11.53 9.02
C GLN A 39 3.92 -12.97 8.72
N ALA A 40 3.14 -13.19 7.67
CA ALA A 40 2.74 -14.51 7.22
C ALA A 40 3.96 -15.34 6.81
N VAL A 41 4.84 -14.79 5.96
CA VAL A 41 6.10 -15.45 5.55
C VAL A 41 6.97 -15.76 6.77
N ARG A 42 7.15 -14.80 7.68
CA ARG A 42 7.94 -15.05 8.89
C ARG A 42 7.36 -16.17 9.75
N ARG A 43 6.04 -16.22 9.93
CA ARG A 43 5.39 -17.26 10.75
C ARG A 43 5.38 -18.63 10.06
N PHE A 44 5.32 -18.65 8.74
CA PHE A 44 5.52 -19.86 7.93
C PHE A 44 6.93 -20.41 8.16
N ASP A 45 7.96 -19.57 8.04
CA ASP A 45 9.36 -19.97 8.23
C ASP A 45 9.66 -20.48 9.65
N THR A 46 8.97 -19.95 10.67
CA THR A 46 9.12 -20.39 12.07
C THR A 46 8.26 -21.61 12.43
N GLY A 47 7.37 -22.06 11.53
CA GLY A 47 6.43 -23.16 11.80
C GLY A 47 5.33 -22.79 12.81
N ASP A 48 5.03 -21.49 12.97
CA ASP A 48 4.03 -20.98 13.90
C ASP A 48 2.59 -21.05 13.36
N LEU A 49 2.39 -21.61 12.16
CA LEU A 49 1.09 -21.76 11.50
C LEU A 49 0.79 -23.22 11.16
N THR A 50 -0.49 -23.59 11.20
CA THR A 50 -0.96 -24.85 10.60
C THR A 50 -1.19 -24.66 9.10
N GLU A 51 -1.16 -25.74 8.32
CA GLU A 51 -1.43 -25.71 6.87
C GLU A 51 -2.75 -24.97 6.54
N GLU A 52 -3.82 -25.23 7.29
CA GLU A 52 -5.10 -24.54 7.12
C GLU A 52 -5.03 -23.03 7.40
N GLN A 53 -4.16 -22.60 8.32
CA GLN A 53 -3.94 -21.19 8.61
C GLN A 53 -3.16 -20.51 7.48
N GLU A 54 -2.14 -21.18 6.94
CA GLU A 54 -1.36 -20.71 5.80
C GLU A 54 -2.25 -20.50 4.57
N GLU A 55 -3.05 -21.50 4.22
CA GLU A 55 -3.97 -21.43 3.08
C GLU A 55 -4.98 -20.29 3.23
N ARG A 56 -5.57 -20.15 4.42
CA ARG A 56 -6.54 -19.08 4.72
C ARG A 56 -5.92 -17.69 4.62
N ILE A 57 -4.69 -17.52 5.10
CA ILE A 57 -3.97 -16.24 5.02
C ILE A 57 -3.65 -15.92 3.55
N GLY A 58 -3.11 -16.90 2.82
CA GLY A 58 -2.81 -16.76 1.39
C GLY A 58 -4.03 -16.34 0.58
N LEU A 59 -5.15 -17.05 0.74
CA LEU A 59 -6.41 -16.72 0.06
C LEU A 59 -6.90 -15.32 0.42
N THR A 60 -6.81 -14.93 1.69
CA THR A 60 -7.25 -13.60 2.13
C THR A 60 -6.40 -12.49 1.51
N LEU A 61 -5.07 -12.67 1.44
CA LEU A 61 -4.17 -11.70 0.83
C LEU A 61 -4.40 -11.59 -0.68
N MET A 62 -4.64 -12.71 -1.37
CA MET A 62 -4.98 -12.72 -2.80
C MET A 62 -6.29 -11.98 -3.08
N LEU A 63 -7.34 -12.23 -2.30
CA LEU A 63 -8.62 -11.54 -2.43
C LEU A 63 -8.47 -10.03 -2.13
N LEU A 64 -7.65 -9.67 -1.15
CA LEU A 64 -7.37 -8.26 -0.85
C LEU A 64 -6.67 -7.58 -2.03
N GLU A 65 -5.69 -8.24 -2.66
CA GLU A 65 -5.00 -7.71 -3.84
C GLU A 65 -5.94 -7.49 -5.03
N GLU A 66 -6.86 -8.43 -5.28
CA GLU A 66 -7.89 -8.31 -6.31
C GLU A 66 -8.79 -7.09 -6.06
N ARG A 67 -9.30 -6.93 -4.83
CA ARG A 67 -10.14 -5.76 -4.48
C ARG A 67 -9.37 -4.45 -4.54
N MET A 68 -8.09 -4.47 -4.20
CA MET A 68 -7.21 -3.31 -4.36
C MET A 68 -7.02 -2.95 -5.84
N ALA A 69 -6.91 -3.94 -6.75
CA ALA A 69 -6.88 -3.70 -8.19
C ALA A 69 -8.18 -3.05 -8.70
N GLU A 70 -9.34 -3.60 -8.34
CA GLU A 70 -10.65 -3.05 -8.73
C GLU A 70 -10.84 -1.60 -8.27
N LEU A 71 -10.45 -1.29 -7.02
CA LEU A 71 -10.54 0.07 -6.49
C LEU A 71 -9.56 1.02 -7.17
N ARG A 72 -8.33 0.58 -7.43
CA ARG A 72 -7.36 1.39 -8.19
C ARG A 72 -7.89 1.75 -9.57
N ASP A 73 -8.43 0.77 -10.31
CA ASP A 73 -8.97 0.97 -11.65
C ASP A 73 -10.15 1.95 -11.63
N ARG A 74 -11.07 1.79 -10.67
CA ARG A 74 -12.23 2.68 -10.50
C ARG A 74 -11.84 4.15 -10.33
N TYR A 75 -10.74 4.42 -9.64
CA TYR A 75 -10.26 5.78 -9.35
C TYR A 75 -9.10 6.22 -10.27
N GLY A 76 -8.80 5.43 -11.30
CA GLY A 76 -7.73 5.71 -12.27
C GLY A 76 -6.36 5.84 -11.61
N LEU A 77 -6.08 5.03 -10.59
CA LEU A 77 -4.82 5.01 -9.85
C LEU A 77 -3.94 3.86 -10.34
N ARG A 78 -2.64 4.12 -10.50
CA ARG A 78 -1.65 3.08 -10.76
C ARG A 78 -1.04 2.59 -9.44
N PRO A 79 -0.44 1.39 -9.40
CA PRO A 79 0.26 0.90 -8.21
C PRO A 79 1.30 1.91 -7.68
N GLU A 80 2.08 2.51 -8.57
CA GLU A 80 3.09 3.52 -8.21
C GLU A 80 2.49 4.78 -7.57
N ASP A 81 1.22 5.07 -7.86
CA ASP A 81 0.54 6.23 -7.29
C ASP A 81 0.24 6.03 -5.81
N LEU A 82 0.23 4.80 -5.29
CA LEU A 82 0.07 4.53 -3.86
C LEU A 82 1.36 4.74 -3.06
N ASN A 83 2.51 4.86 -3.70
CA ASN A 83 3.75 5.05 -2.96
C ASN A 83 3.99 6.53 -2.65
N LEU A 84 3.55 6.96 -1.47
CA LEU A 84 3.73 8.33 -0.99
C LEU A 84 5.20 8.61 -0.67
N ASP A 85 5.70 9.73 -1.17
CA ASP A 85 7.03 10.26 -0.81
C ASP A 85 6.93 11.09 0.49
N LEU A 86 7.58 10.60 1.54
CA LEU A 86 7.61 11.26 2.85
C LEU A 86 8.79 12.24 2.97
N GLY A 87 9.53 12.51 1.90
CA GLY A 87 10.69 13.38 1.86
C GLY A 87 11.93 12.71 2.47
N PRO A 88 12.46 13.20 3.62
CA PRO A 88 13.67 12.63 4.21
C PRO A 88 13.53 11.18 4.70
N LEU A 89 12.29 10.71 4.92
CA LEU A 89 12.01 9.31 5.28
C LEU A 89 11.91 8.39 4.04
N GLY A 90 11.96 8.95 2.83
CA GLY A 90 11.83 8.21 1.59
C GLY A 90 10.38 7.78 1.29
N PRO A 91 10.19 6.80 0.39
CA PRO A 91 8.87 6.27 0.06
C PRO A 91 8.25 5.53 1.25
N LEU A 92 6.94 5.68 1.46
CA LEU A 92 6.22 4.96 2.51
C LEU A 92 6.20 3.45 2.25
N LEU A 93 5.94 3.06 0.99
CA LEU A 93 5.96 1.67 0.60
C LEU A 93 7.39 1.29 0.16
N PRO A 94 7.94 0.19 0.69
CA PRO A 94 9.16 -0.45 0.18
C PRO A 94 9.13 -0.55 -1.34
N ARG A 95 10.29 -0.31 -1.97
CA ARG A 95 10.50 -0.64 -3.38
C ARG A 95 11.20 -1.99 -3.38
N ASP A 96 10.53 -3.01 -3.91
CA ASP A 96 11.14 -4.32 -4.11
C ASP A 96 12.34 -4.24 -5.06
#